data_AF-A0A3M1ULN2-F1
#
_entry.id   AF-A0A3M1ULN2-F1
#
_cell.length_a   1.000
_cell.length_b   1.000
_cell.length_c   1.000
_cell.angle_alpha   90.00
_cell.angle_beta   90.00
_cell.angle_gamma   90.00
#
_symmetry.space_group_name_H-M   'P 1'
#
loop_
_entity.id
_entity.type
_entity.pdbx_description
1 polymer ?
#
loop_
_entity_poly.entity_id
_entity_poly.type
_entity_poly.pdbx_seq_one_letter_code
_entity_poly.pdbx_strand_id
1 'polypeptide(L)'
;VLQVVFSALVMAGQLVGMTMGLGFATLVDPQNGIQVPVVSRYYVTLASLLFLALDGHLALFSLVAESFRTLPVAPIGLHADDLRRLALWGGELFAGGVLVGLPVVVALLLANLVFGVITRAAPQLNIFAVGFPATLALGFAVILFALPGFHPEFARLLGRAFAFLGSLTGSGHG
;
A
#
# COMPACT_ATOMS: atom_id res chain seq x y z
N VAL A 1 -0.55 -11.57 8.24
CA VAL A 1 -1.78 -11.02 7.62
C VAL A 1 -1.84 -9.49 7.73
N LEU A 2 -1.91 -8.89 8.92
CA LEU A 2 -1.93 -7.41 9.04
C LEU A 2 -0.70 -6.73 8.43
N GLN A 3 0.50 -7.31 8.61
CA GLN A 3 1.71 -6.80 7.96
C GLN A 3 1.58 -6.77 6.43
N VAL A 4 0.86 -7.70 5.81
CA VAL A 4 0.60 -7.70 4.36
C VAL A 4 -0.22 -6.47 3.94
N VAL A 5 -1.19 -6.05 4.76
CA VAL A 5 -1.96 -4.83 4.53
C VAL A 5 -1.06 -3.59 4.57
N PHE A 6 -0.20 -3.47 5.59
CA PHE A 6 0.75 -2.35 5.66
C PHE A 6 1.79 -2.38 4.53
N SER A 7 2.28 -3.57 4.16
CA SER A 7 3.17 -3.75 3.01
C SER A 7 2.50 -3.37 1.69
N ALA A 8 1.19 -3.60 1.53
CA ALA A 8 0.43 -3.14 0.37
C ALA A 8 0.49 -1.61 0.27
N LEU A 9 0.36 -0.88 1.39
CA LEU A 9 0.47 0.58 1.40
C LEU A 9 1.89 1.08 1.10
N VAL A 10 2.91 0.36 1.60
CA VAL A 10 4.31 0.64 1.23
C VAL A 10 4.49 0.48 -0.28
N MET A 11 4.00 -0.61 -0.86
CA MET A 11 4.04 -0.82 -2.31
C MET A 11 3.29 0.27 -3.07
N ALA A 12 2.09 0.66 -2.63
CA ALA A 12 1.34 1.76 -3.22
C ALA A 12 2.16 3.06 -3.24
N GLY A 13 2.78 3.40 -2.10
CA GLY A 13 3.63 4.57 -1.99
C GLY A 13 4.90 4.48 -2.84
N GLN A 14 5.47 3.29 -3.03
CA GLN A 14 6.59 3.05 -3.93
C GLN A 14 6.19 3.29 -5.39
N LEU A 15 5.07 2.71 -5.84
CA LEU A 15 4.56 2.90 -7.21
C LEU A 15 4.28 4.37 -7.51
N VAL A 16 3.64 5.07 -6.57
CA VAL A 16 3.37 6.51 -6.69
C VAL A 16 4.68 7.31 -6.68
N GLY A 17 5.59 7.04 -5.75
CA GLY A 17 6.87 7.74 -5.68
C GLY A 17 7.72 7.56 -6.96
N MET A 18 7.74 6.35 -7.51
CA MET A 18 8.43 6.06 -8.77
C MET A 18 7.83 6.84 -9.93
N THR A 19 6.50 6.89 -10.04
CA THR A 19 5.80 7.61 -11.13
C THR A 19 5.89 9.14 -11.00
N MET A 20 6.08 9.67 -9.80
CA MET A 20 6.37 11.09 -9.55
C MET A 20 7.79 11.50 -9.96
N GLY A 21 8.67 10.53 -10.24
CA GLY A 21 10.07 10.76 -10.56
C GLY A 21 11.00 10.77 -9.34
N LEU A 22 10.49 10.58 -8.11
CA LEU A 22 11.32 10.52 -6.88
C LEU A 22 12.34 9.37 -6.92
N GLY A 23 12.11 8.36 -7.76
CA GLY A 23 13.07 7.29 -8.03
C GLY A 23 14.39 7.80 -8.63
N PHE A 24 14.41 8.91 -9.36
CA PHE A 24 15.66 9.47 -9.91
C PHE A 24 16.63 9.93 -8.83
N ALA A 25 16.14 10.39 -7.67
CA ALA A 25 17.02 10.75 -6.55
C ALA A 25 17.87 9.56 -6.10
N THR A 26 17.35 8.33 -6.21
CA THR A 26 18.08 7.10 -5.85
C THR A 26 19.15 6.70 -6.87
N LEU A 27 19.02 7.15 -8.13
CA LEU A 27 20.04 6.96 -9.17
C LEU A 27 21.20 7.95 -9.03
N VAL A 28 20.96 9.12 -8.44
CA VAL A 28 21.95 10.19 -8.29
C VAL A 28 22.80 10.02 -7.02
N ASP A 29 22.21 9.55 -5.92
CA ASP A 29 22.95 9.20 -4.68
C ASP A 29 22.52 7.84 -4.11
N PRO A 30 23.12 6.73 -4.60
CA PRO A 30 22.87 5.39 -4.09
C PRO A 30 23.60 5.09 -2.77
N GLN A 31 24.57 5.92 -2.34
CA GLN A 31 25.41 5.66 -1.17
C GLN A 31 24.81 6.20 0.14
N ASN A 32 24.07 7.32 0.09
CA ASN A 32 23.37 7.90 1.27
C ASN A 32 21.85 7.68 1.27
N GLY A 33 21.27 7.11 0.21
CA GLY A 33 19.84 7.04 -0.04
C GLY A 33 19.06 6.11 0.89
N ILE A 34 18.68 6.59 2.07
CA ILE A 34 17.70 5.92 2.94
C ILE A 34 16.43 5.65 2.12
N GLN A 35 16.19 4.37 1.86
CA GLN A 35 15.13 3.83 1.00
C GLN A 35 13.74 3.89 1.65
N VAL A 36 13.34 5.02 2.19
CA VAL A 36 11.94 5.22 2.54
C VAL A 36 11.36 6.22 1.57
N PRO A 37 10.68 5.77 0.49
CA PRO A 37 9.95 6.67 -0.38
C PRO A 37 9.03 7.52 0.49
N VAL A 38 9.18 8.85 0.42
CA VAL A 38 8.47 9.80 1.28
C VAL A 38 6.96 9.52 1.28
N VAL A 39 6.41 9.16 0.12
CA VAL A 39 5.01 8.76 -0.06
C VAL A 39 4.65 7.47 0.68
N SER A 40 5.55 6.47 0.69
CA SER A 40 5.34 5.24 1.47
C SER A 40 5.28 5.53 2.96
N ARG A 41 6.20 6.39 3.45
CA ARG A 41 6.18 6.82 4.85
C ARG A 41 4.89 7.54 5.18
N TYR A 42 4.44 8.43 4.31
CA TYR A 42 3.19 9.16 4.45
C TYR A 42 1.98 8.21 4.57
N TYR A 43 1.83 7.25 3.64
CA TYR A 43 0.73 6.28 3.71
C TYR A 43 0.77 5.38 4.92
N VAL A 44 1.95 4.91 5.34
CA VAL A 44 2.08 4.08 6.55
C VAL A 44 1.74 4.89 7.80
N THR A 45 2.22 6.14 7.91
CA THR A 45 1.88 7.00 9.06
C THR A 45 0.38 7.27 9.12
N LEU A 46 -0.25 7.61 8.00
CA LEU A 46 -1.71 7.78 7.92
C LEU A 46 -2.44 6.50 8.33
N ALA A 47 -2.07 5.36 7.74
CA ALA A 47 -2.70 4.09 8.06
C ALA A 47 -2.53 3.68 9.52
N SER A 48 -1.39 3.96 10.14
CA SER A 48 -1.18 3.73 11.57
C SER A 48 -2.12 4.59 12.42
N LEU A 49 -2.29 5.87 12.07
CA LEU A 49 -3.24 6.75 12.75
C LEU A 49 -4.67 6.28 12.58
N LEU A 50 -5.06 5.89 11.36
CA LEU A 50 -6.38 5.32 11.09
C LEU A 50 -6.60 3.97 11.80
N PHE A 51 -5.59 3.11 11.87
CA PHE A 51 -5.65 1.84 12.58
C PHE A 51 -5.92 2.04 14.08
N LEU A 52 -5.33 3.08 14.67
CA LEU A 52 -5.62 3.47 16.05
C LEU A 52 -7.02 4.09 16.17
N ALA A 53 -7.40 4.98 15.26
CA ALA A 53 -8.71 5.65 15.28
C ALA A 53 -9.90 4.70 15.05
N LEU A 54 -9.68 3.58 14.35
CA LEU A 54 -10.67 2.53 14.10
C LEU A 54 -10.63 1.41 15.14
N ASP A 55 -9.91 1.60 16.26
CA ASP A 55 -9.74 0.59 17.31
C ASP A 55 -9.22 -0.78 16.81
N GLY A 56 -8.49 -0.78 15.68
CA GLY A 56 -7.98 -2.01 15.07
C GLY A 56 -7.05 -2.79 15.99
N HIS A 57 -6.36 -2.09 16.89
CA HIS A 57 -5.52 -2.70 17.92
C HIS A 57 -6.35 -3.46 18.98
N LEU A 58 -7.50 -2.94 19.40
CA LEU A 58 -8.42 -3.64 20.32
C LEU A 58 -9.05 -4.84 19.63
N ALA A 59 -9.42 -4.73 18.36
CA ALA A 59 -9.92 -5.84 17.56
C ALA A 59 -8.87 -6.96 17.43
N LEU A 60 -7.60 -6.60 17.25
CA LEU A 60 -6.50 -7.57 17.21
C LEU A 60 -6.35 -8.30 18.56
N PHE A 61 -6.36 -7.59 19.69
CA PHE A 61 -6.26 -8.24 21.00
C PHE A 61 -7.45 -9.16 21.28
N SER A 62 -8.65 -8.74 20.90
CA SER A 62 -9.87 -9.56 21.05
C SER A 62 -9.78 -10.84 20.23
N LEU A 63 -9.28 -10.75 19.00
CA LEU A 63 -9.04 -11.90 18.13
C LEU A 63 -8.00 -12.87 18.72
N VAL A 64 -6.89 -12.35 19.27
CA VAL A 64 -5.88 -13.20 19.94
C VAL A 64 -6.48 -13.87 21.17
N ALA A 65 -7.25 -13.15 21.98
CA ALA A 65 -7.90 -13.73 23.15
C ALA A 65 -8.87 -14.86 22.77
N GLU A 66 -9.67 -14.67 21.72
CA GLU A 66 -10.60 -15.69 21.22
C GLU A 66 -9.87 -16.89 20.61
N SER A 67 -8.69 -16.67 20.01
CA SER A 67 -7.89 -17.76 19.43
C SER A 67 -7.50 -18.84 20.44
N PHE A 68 -7.39 -18.52 21.74
CA PHE A 68 -7.12 -19.51 22.78
C PHE A 68 -8.29 -20.47 23.03
N ARG A 69 -9.52 -20.07 22.68
CA ARG A 69 -10.71 -20.91 22.77
C ARG A 69 -10.92 -21.72 21.50
N THR A 70 -10.72 -21.09 20.34
CA THR A 70 -11.00 -21.71 19.05
C THR A 70 -9.84 -22.56 18.52
N LEU A 71 -8.60 -22.24 18.90
CA LEU A 71 -7.39 -22.98 18.56
C LEU A 71 -6.58 -23.27 19.85
N PRO A 72 -7.05 -24.21 20.70
CA PRO A 72 -6.42 -24.50 21.97
C PRO A 72 -4.99 -25.03 21.77
N VAL A 73 -4.15 -24.90 22.80
CA VAL A 73 -2.77 -25.39 22.78
C VAL A 73 -2.80 -26.93 22.68
N ALA A 74 -2.67 -27.45 21.47
CA ALA A 74 -2.72 -28.86 21.14
C ALA A 74 -1.58 -29.25 20.19
N PRO A 75 -1.21 -30.55 20.09
CA PRO A 75 -0.20 -31.01 19.14
C PRO A 75 -0.58 -30.77 17.67
N ILE A 76 -1.88 -30.66 17.40
CA ILE A 76 -2.45 -30.39 16.08
C ILE A 76 -2.80 -28.91 16.02
N GLY A 77 -2.00 -28.13 15.30
CA GLY A 77 -2.22 -26.70 15.04
C GLY A 77 -2.82 -26.43 13.67
N LEU A 78 -2.30 -25.41 13.00
CA LEU A 78 -2.68 -25.08 11.62
C LEU A 78 -2.39 -26.25 10.67
N HIS A 79 -3.35 -26.54 9.79
CA HIS A 79 -3.20 -27.59 8.79
C HIS A 79 -2.43 -27.06 7.58
N ALA A 80 -1.92 -27.96 6.73
CA ALA A 80 -1.20 -27.57 5.50
C ALA A 80 -2.06 -26.67 4.58
N ASP A 81 -3.37 -26.86 4.59
CA ASP A 81 -4.31 -26.00 3.85
C ASP A 81 -4.38 -24.57 4.39
N ASP A 82 -4.32 -24.38 5.70
CA ASP A 82 -4.30 -23.05 6.32
C ASP A 82 -3.01 -22.29 5.96
N LEU A 83 -1.88 -23.01 5.96
CA LEU A 83 -0.60 -22.46 5.53
C LEU A 83 -0.61 -22.09 4.04
N ARG A 84 -1.22 -22.92 3.19
CA ARG A 84 -1.43 -22.60 1.78
C ARG A 84 -2.31 -21.37 1.59
N ARG A 85 -3.42 -21.27 2.33
CA ARG A 85 -4.30 -20.08 2.32
C ARG A 85 -3.56 -18.83 2.77
N LEU A 86 -2.69 -18.93 3.79
CA LEU A 86 -1.85 -17.83 4.27
C LEU A 86 -0.82 -17.40 3.22
N ALA A 87 -0.23 -18.35 2.48
CA ALA A 87 0.68 -18.02 1.39
C ALA A 87 -0.04 -17.27 0.25
N LEU A 88 -1.24 -17.73 -0.12
CA LEU A 88 -2.07 -17.08 -1.15
C LEU A 88 -2.56 -15.69 -0.72
N TRP A 89 -2.73 -15.45 0.59
CA TRP A 89 -3.04 -14.12 1.13
C TRP A 89 -1.99 -13.07 0.74
N GLY A 90 -0.74 -13.48 0.47
CA GLY A 90 0.30 -12.59 -0.03
C GLY A 90 -0.11 -11.83 -1.30
N GLY A 91 -1.04 -12.36 -2.11
CA GLY A 91 -1.60 -11.68 -3.27
C GLY A 91 -2.30 -10.35 -2.94
N GLU A 92 -2.84 -10.21 -1.73
CA GLU A 92 -3.45 -8.96 -1.26
C GLU A 92 -2.44 -7.83 -1.13
N LEU A 93 -1.15 -8.13 -0.98
CA LEU A 93 -0.09 -7.13 -1.04
C LEU A 93 -0.15 -6.39 -2.37
N PHE A 94 -0.14 -7.13 -3.47
CA PHE A 94 -0.09 -6.59 -4.82
C PHE A 94 -1.43 -5.98 -5.21
N ALA A 95 -2.53 -6.70 -4.97
CA ALA A 95 -3.87 -6.22 -5.31
C ALA A 95 -4.21 -4.93 -4.54
N GLY A 96 -3.98 -4.93 -3.22
CA GLY A 96 -4.19 -3.75 -2.38
C GLY A 96 -3.25 -2.60 -2.73
N GLY A 97 -1.97 -2.89 -2.97
CA GLY A 97 -0.98 -1.86 -3.29
C GLY A 97 -1.24 -1.18 -4.62
N VAL A 98 -1.58 -1.94 -5.66
CA VAL A 98 -1.99 -1.36 -6.95
C VAL A 98 -3.25 -0.54 -6.79
N LEU A 99 -4.29 -1.06 -6.13
CA LEU A 99 -5.58 -0.38 -6.04
C LEU A 99 -5.50 0.95 -5.29
N VAL A 100 -4.73 1.01 -4.19
CA VAL A 100 -4.48 2.25 -3.44
C VAL A 100 -3.67 3.25 -4.26
N GLY A 101 -2.66 2.79 -5.01
CA GLY A 101 -1.83 3.65 -5.86
C GLY A 101 -2.50 4.07 -7.18
N LEU A 102 -3.55 3.35 -7.61
CA LEU A 102 -4.13 3.44 -8.94
C LEU A 102 -4.53 4.86 -9.37
N PRO A 103 -5.25 5.66 -8.55
CA PRO A 103 -5.70 6.98 -8.98
C PRO A 103 -4.53 7.91 -9.33
N VAL A 104 -3.47 7.86 -8.53
CA VAL A 104 -2.29 8.71 -8.71
C VAL A 104 -1.42 8.21 -9.86
N VAL A 105 -1.19 6.89 -9.93
CA VAL A 105 -0.39 6.27 -11.01
C VAL A 105 -1.01 6.54 -12.37
N VAL A 106 -2.33 6.39 -12.52
CA VAL A 106 -3.03 6.64 -13.79
C VAL A 106 -2.94 8.11 -14.17
N ALA A 107 -3.17 9.04 -13.23
CA ALA A 107 -3.07 10.47 -13.50
C ALA A 107 -1.64 10.88 -13.94
N LEU A 108 -0.62 10.33 -13.29
CA LEU A 108 0.79 10.60 -13.64
C LEU A 108 1.20 9.94 -14.96
N LEU A 109 0.69 8.76 -15.29
CA LEU A 109 0.89 8.14 -16.60
C LEU A 109 0.31 9.01 -17.72
N LEU A 110 -0.89 9.55 -17.54
CA LEU A 110 -1.49 10.49 -18.49
C LEU A 110 -0.68 11.77 -18.61
N ALA A 111 -0.19 12.33 -17.49
CA ALA A 111 0.69 13.49 -17.51
C ALA A 111 2.01 13.22 -18.24
N ASN A 112 2.62 12.05 -18.02
CA ASN A 112 3.83 11.64 -18.73
C ASN A 112 3.59 11.49 -20.25
N LEU A 113 2.41 11.00 -20.66
CA LEU A 113 2.03 10.96 -22.06
C LEU A 113 1.90 12.37 -22.66
N VAL A 114 1.27 13.30 -21.93
CA VAL A 114 1.18 14.71 -22.32
C VAL A 114 2.57 15.33 -22.47
N PHE A 115 3.47 15.11 -21.51
CA PHE A 115 4.85 15.57 -21.60
C PHE A 115 5.60 14.99 -22.80
N GLY A 116 5.41 13.70 -23.10
CA GLY A 116 5.98 13.08 -24.29
C GLY A 116 5.55 13.75 -25.60
N VAL A 117 4.27 14.15 -25.70
CA VAL A 117 3.76 14.91 -26.85
C VAL A 117 4.36 16.32 -26.90
N ILE A 118 4.48 17.01 -25.75
CA ILE A 118 5.08 18.35 -25.66
C ILE A 118 6.55 18.31 -26.09
N THR A 119 7.33 17.32 -25.67
CA THR A 119 8.73 17.18 -26.06
C THR A 119 8.90 17.01 -27.57
N ARG A 120 7.96 16.32 -28.22
CA ARG A 120 7.95 16.22 -29.69
C ARG A 120 7.64 17.56 -30.36
N ALA A 121 6.73 18.36 -29.78
CA ALA A 121 6.33 19.66 -30.32
C ALA A 121 7.36 20.77 -30.07
N ALA A 122 8.08 20.71 -28.94
CA ALA A 122 9.07 21.69 -28.52
C ALA A 122 10.34 21.00 -27.99
N PRO A 123 11.21 20.46 -28.87
CA PRO A 123 12.40 19.69 -28.48
C PRO A 123 13.46 20.50 -27.72
N GLN A 124 13.38 21.83 -27.80
CA GLN A 124 14.21 22.78 -27.05
C GLN A 124 13.82 22.92 -25.57
N LEU A 125 12.66 22.40 -25.14
CA LEU A 125 12.31 22.35 -23.72
C LEU A 125 13.11 21.25 -23.03
N ASN A 126 13.88 21.64 -22.01
CA ASN A 126 14.50 20.68 -21.11
C ASN A 126 13.43 20.02 -20.24
N ILE A 127 12.94 18.86 -20.67
CA ILE A 127 11.92 18.09 -19.97
C ILE A 127 12.36 17.66 -18.56
N PHE A 128 13.66 17.53 -18.29
CA PHE A 128 14.10 17.28 -16.92
C PHE A 128 13.91 18.51 -16.02
N ALA A 129 14.13 19.71 -16.55
CA ALA A 129 13.96 20.95 -15.79
C ALA A 129 12.49 21.28 -15.51
N VAL A 130 11.58 20.98 -16.45
CA VAL A 130 10.16 21.34 -16.33
C VAL A 130 9.29 20.15 -15.89
N GLY A 131 9.55 18.96 -16.43
CA GLY A 131 8.76 17.76 -16.21
C GLY A 131 8.85 17.26 -14.78
N PHE A 132 10.04 17.17 -14.19
CA PHE A 132 10.19 16.66 -12.82
C PHE A 132 9.46 17.52 -11.76
N PRO A 133 9.62 18.86 -11.71
CA PRO A 133 8.82 19.68 -10.79
C PRO A 133 7.32 19.57 -11.04
N ALA A 134 6.91 19.44 -12.32
CA ALA A 134 5.50 19.34 -12.67
C ALA A 134 4.88 17.98 -12.27
N THR A 135 5.56 16.86 -12.50
CA THR A 135 5.09 15.52 -12.06
C THR A 135 5.07 15.41 -10.54
N LEU A 136 6.02 16.04 -9.86
CA LEU A 136 6.03 16.12 -8.40
C LEU A 136 4.82 16.91 -7.87
N ALA A 137 4.60 18.12 -8.38
CA ALA A 137 3.48 18.97 -7.97
C ALA A 137 2.13 18.30 -8.27
N LEU A 138 1.99 17.72 -9.46
CA LEU A 138 0.79 16.98 -9.85
C LEU A 138 0.58 15.75 -8.97
N GLY A 139 1.63 14.98 -8.68
CA GLY A 139 1.52 13.79 -7.85
C GLY A 139 1.01 14.11 -6.45
N PHE A 140 1.54 15.15 -5.80
CA PHE A 140 1.03 15.60 -4.50
C PHE A 140 -0.41 16.13 -4.59
N ALA A 141 -0.75 16.88 -5.64
CA ALA A 141 -2.13 17.35 -5.84
C ALA A 141 -3.11 16.17 -5.96
N VAL A 142 -2.78 15.16 -6.77
CA VAL A 142 -3.65 13.98 -6.95
C VAL A 142 -3.71 13.14 -5.68
N ILE A 143 -2.62 13.01 -4.91
CA ILE A 143 -2.66 12.37 -3.58
C ILE A 143 -3.66 13.09 -2.67
N LEU A 144 -3.65 14.43 -2.65
CA LEU A 144 -4.57 15.21 -1.82
C LEU A 144 -6.03 15.00 -2.25
N PHE A 145 -6.30 14.97 -3.56
CA PHE A 145 -7.64 14.66 -4.09
C PHE A 145 -8.08 13.21 -3.85
N ALA A 146 -7.14 12.27 -3.82
CA ALA A 146 -7.41 10.86 -3.54
C ALA A 146 -7.57 10.54 -2.05
N LEU A 147 -7.17 11.46 -1.16
CA LEU A 147 -7.17 11.28 0.29
C LEU A 147 -8.53 10.86 0.87
N PRO A 148 -9.69 11.43 0.46
CA PRO A 148 -11.00 10.99 0.96
C PRO A 148 -11.30 9.52 0.64
N GLY A 149 -10.78 9.00 -0.48
CA GLY A 149 -10.91 7.60 -0.88
C GLY A 149 -9.98 6.65 -0.12
N PHE A 150 -8.94 7.17 0.55
CA PHE A 150 -7.98 6.35 1.28
C PHE A 150 -8.60 5.65 2.50
N HIS A 151 -9.40 6.36 3.29
CA HIS A 151 -10.06 5.81 4.48
C HIS A 151 -10.93 4.57 4.19
N PRO A 152 -11.92 4.63 3.29
CA PRO A 152 -12.78 3.47 3.02
C PRO A 152 -11.99 2.30 2.44
N GLU A 153 -10.96 2.58 1.63
CA GLU A 153 -10.12 1.54 1.04
C GLU A 153 -9.22 0.86 2.09
N PHE A 154 -8.64 1.63 3.01
CA PHE A 154 -7.90 1.10 4.15
C PHE A 154 -8.79 0.26 5.08
N ALA A 155 -9.98 0.77 5.40
CA ALA A 155 -10.95 0.02 6.21
C ALA A 155 -11.36 -1.30 5.54
N ARG A 156 -11.53 -1.30 4.21
CA ARG A 156 -11.80 -2.52 3.42
C ARG A 156 -10.65 -3.52 3.49
N LEU A 157 -9.40 -3.08 3.36
CA LEU A 157 -8.22 -3.93 3.51
C LEU A 157 -8.12 -4.53 4.92
N LEU A 158 -8.37 -3.70 5.93
CA LEU A 158 -8.33 -4.11 7.34
C LEU A 158 -9.44 -5.12 7.66
N GLY A 159 -10.67 -4.88 7.21
CA GLY A 159 -11.79 -5.80 7.36
C GLY A 159 -11.54 -7.15 6.70
N ARG A 160 -10.97 -7.15 5.48
CA ARG A 160 -10.55 -8.39 4.81
C ARG A 160 -9.49 -9.16 5.60
N ALA A 161 -8.50 -8.46 6.16
CA ALA A 161 -7.47 -9.08 6.99
C ALA A 161 -8.03 -9.72 8.27
N PHE A 162 -8.93 -9.03 8.98
CA PHE A 162 -9.57 -9.59 10.17
C PHE A 162 -10.50 -10.75 9.85
N ALA A 163 -11.28 -10.67 8.77
CA ALA A 163 -12.12 -11.78 8.31
C ALA A 163 -11.27 -13.03 7.96
N PHE A 164 -10.14 -12.84 7.29
CA PHE A 164 -9.21 -13.92 6.99
C PHE A 164 -8.63 -14.55 8.26
N LEU A 165 -8.16 -13.74 9.21
CA LEU A 165 -7.66 -14.23 10.50
C LEU A 165 -8.75 -14.97 11.31
N GLY A 166 -9.99 -14.49 11.29
CA GLY A 166 -11.14 -15.18 11.87
C GLY A 166 -11.36 -16.55 11.23
N SER A 167 -11.22 -16.64 9.90
CA SER A 167 -11.39 -17.92 9.18
C SER A 167 -10.28 -18.95 9.43
N LEU A 168 -9.10 -18.50 9.89
CA LEU A 168 -8.01 -19.37 10.33
C LEU A 168 -8.20 -19.87 11.77
N THR A 169 -8.92 -19.09 12.58
CA THR A 169 -9.08 -19.37 14.00
C THR A 169 -10.38 -20.10 14.31
N GLY A 170 -11.47 -19.89 13.56
CA GLY A 170 -12.82 -20.33 13.98
C GLY A 170 -13.68 -21.13 13.00
N SER A 171 -13.23 -21.49 11.78
CA SER A 171 -14.17 -22.04 10.78
C SER A 171 -13.60 -23.08 9.80
N GLY A 172 -12.51 -23.78 10.14
CA GLY A 172 -11.89 -24.80 9.27
C GLY A 172 -12.11 -26.26 9.70
N HIS A 173 -12.70 -26.51 10.87
CA HIS A 173 -12.73 -27.82 11.51
C HIS A 173 -14.13 -28.34 11.83
N GLY A 174 -15.09 -28.11 10.92
CA GLY A 174 -16.42 -28.72 10.93
C GLY A 174 -16.64 -29.57 9.69
#